data_AF-A0A7X7BC03-F1
#
_entry.id   AF-A0A7X7BC03-F1
#
_cell.length_a   1.000
_cell.length_b   1.000
_cell.length_c   1.000
_cell.angle_alpha   90.00
_cell.angle_beta   90.00
_cell.angle_gamma   90.00
#
_symmetry.space_group_name_H-M   'P 1'
#
loop_
_entity.id
_entity.type
_entity.pdbx_description
1 polymer ?
#
loop_
_entity_poly.entity_id
_entity_poly.type
_entity_poly.pdbx_seq_one_letter_code
_entity_poly.pdbx_strand_id
1 'polypeptide(L)'
;MPGHPVKIIGGLSYGLGQALMIGVCLVLLYLAIVKGFEPLLLLPIGFGGLLANMPYANVTAPPLVDAVTKLVVEPGGFLYYFFEFGVSTGLFPIMIFMGVGAMTDFGPLIANPRTALLGAAAQLGIFVALMGALGL
;
A
#
# COMPACT_ATOMS: atom_id res chain seq x y z
N MET A 1 2.10 0.85 -24.95
CA MET A 1 3.30 0.33 -24.24
C MET A 1 3.00 -1.10 -23.87
N PRO A 2 3.89 -2.08 -24.14
CA PRO A 2 3.63 -3.48 -23.83
C PRO A 2 3.31 -3.58 -22.34
N GLY A 3 2.12 -4.09 -22.02
CA GLY A 3 1.67 -4.30 -20.64
C GLY A 3 2.77 -5.03 -19.87
N HIS A 4 3.02 -4.58 -18.64
CA HIS A 4 4.05 -5.16 -17.79
C HIS A 4 3.97 -6.69 -17.88
N PRO A 5 5.03 -7.39 -18.35
CA PRO A 5 5.06 -8.84 -18.28
C PRO A 5 4.91 -9.19 -16.81
N VAL A 6 3.80 -9.85 -16.47
CA VAL A 6 3.51 -10.32 -15.12
C VAL A 6 4.66 -11.24 -14.73
N LYS A 7 5.61 -10.68 -13.98
CA LYS A 7 6.85 -11.36 -13.63
C LYS A 7 6.48 -12.46 -12.65
N ILE A 8 6.51 -13.69 -13.15
CA ILE A 8 6.36 -14.91 -12.38
C ILE A 8 7.41 -14.86 -11.26
N ILE A 9 6.96 -14.70 -10.01
CA ILE A 9 7.84 -14.86 -8.84
C ILE A 9 8.07 -16.37 -8.68
N GLY A 10 9.27 -16.83 -9.07
CA GLY A 10 9.76 -18.16 -8.73
C GLY A 10 9.10 -19.36 -9.42
N GLY A 11 8.48 -19.20 -10.60
CA GLY A 11 7.95 -20.33 -11.39
C GLY A 11 6.57 -20.86 -10.99
N LEU A 12 5.85 -20.20 -10.08
CA LEU A 12 4.49 -20.60 -9.70
C LEU A 12 3.45 -20.09 -10.72
N SER A 13 2.69 -21.04 -11.31
CA SER A 13 1.55 -20.78 -12.21
C SER A 13 0.57 -19.77 -11.59
N TYR A 14 -0.08 -18.96 -12.43
CA TYR A 14 -0.99 -17.84 -12.09
C TYR A 14 -1.89 -18.10 -10.87
N GLY A 15 -2.31 -19.35 -10.62
CA GLY A 15 -3.14 -19.70 -9.45
C GLY A 15 -2.43 -19.89 -8.11
N LEU A 16 -1.17 -20.35 -8.07
CA LEU A 16 -0.52 -20.72 -6.79
C LEU A 16 0.00 -19.49 -6.02
N GLY A 17 0.57 -18.49 -6.71
CA GLY A 17 0.99 -17.24 -6.08
C GLY A 17 -0.21 -16.43 -5.55
N GLN A 18 -1.32 -16.40 -6.31
CA GLN A 18 -2.57 -15.78 -5.88
C GLN A 18 -3.16 -16.48 -4.65
N ALA A 19 -3.20 -17.81 -4.64
CA ALA A 19 -3.69 -18.58 -3.49
C ALA A 19 -2.87 -18.31 -2.21
N LEU A 20 -1.54 -18.19 -2.33
CA LEU A 20 -0.67 -17.82 -1.20
C LEU A 20 -1.00 -16.42 -0.70
N MET A 21 -1.12 -15.44 -1.61
CA MET A 21 -1.45 -14.06 -1.25
C MET A 21 -2.84 -13.94 -0.60
N ILE A 22 -3.83 -14.72 -1.03
CA ILE A 22 -5.14 -14.80 -0.35
C ILE A 22 -4.96 -15.29 1.08
N GLY A 23 -4.11 -16.32 1.30
CA GLY A 23 -3.75 -16.77 2.64
C GLY A 23 -3.15 -15.67 3.51
N VAL A 24 -2.22 -14.87 2.95
CA VAL A 24 -1.63 -13.70 3.64
C VAL A 24 -2.69 -12.65 3.94
N CYS A 25 -3.58 -12.32 2.99
CA CYS A 25 -4.66 -11.35 3.20
C CYS A 25 -5.62 -11.77 4.31
N LEU A 26 -5.94 -13.06 4.41
CA LEU A 26 -6.75 -13.59 5.52
C LEU A 26 -6.04 -13.45 6.87
N VAL A 27 -4.72 -13.66 6.91
CA VAL A 27 -3.91 -13.40 8.12
C VAL A 27 -3.95 -11.91 8.49
N LEU A 28 -3.82 -11.00 7.52
CA LEU A 28 -3.90 -9.56 7.77
C LEU A 28 -5.28 -9.16 8.30
N LEU A 29 -6.37 -9.69 7.72
CA LEU A 29 -7.73 -9.47 8.21
C LEU A 29 -7.92 -10.03 9.64
N TYR A 30 -7.38 -11.21 9.93
CA TYR A 30 -7.39 -11.77 11.28
C TYR A 30 -6.66 -10.88 12.28
N LEU A 31 -5.48 -10.37 11.93
CA LEU A 31 -4.72 -9.45 12.78
C LEU A 31 -5.46 -8.14 13.03
N ALA A 32 -6.11 -7.59 12.00
CA ALA A 32 -6.88 -6.35 12.12
C ALA A 32 -8.13 -6.52 12.99
N ILE A 33 -8.88 -7.62 12.83
CA ILE A 33 -10.18 -7.82 13.50
C ILE A 33 -10.01 -8.41 14.90
N VAL A 34 -9.26 -9.52 15.03
CA VAL A 34 -9.19 -10.28 16.29
C VAL A 34 -8.16 -9.67 17.23
N LYS A 35 -7.01 -9.26 16.70
CA LYS A 35 -5.93 -8.70 17.51
C LYS A 35 -5.90 -7.18 17.55
N GLY A 36 -6.76 -6.51 16.76
CA GLY A 36 -6.87 -5.04 16.77
C GLY A 36 -5.61 -4.31 16.32
N PHE A 37 -4.76 -4.93 15.49
CA PHE A 37 -3.60 -4.24 14.91
C PHE A 37 -4.10 -3.23 13.87
N GLU A 38 -3.96 -1.94 14.17
CA GLU A 38 -4.28 -0.81 13.29
C GLU A 38 -5.53 -1.03 12.41
N PRO A 39 -6.71 -1.28 13.01
CA PRO A 39 -7.87 -1.77 12.27
C PRO A 39 -8.35 -0.78 11.19
N LEU A 40 -8.11 0.52 11.38
CA LEU A 40 -8.50 1.55 10.41
C LEU A 40 -7.76 1.43 9.08
N LEU A 41 -6.49 1.02 9.08
CA LEU A 41 -5.67 0.94 7.86
C LEU A 41 -5.48 -0.51 7.40
N LEU A 42 -5.23 -1.42 8.34
CA LEU A 42 -4.88 -2.80 8.04
C LEU A 42 -6.06 -3.59 7.44
N LEU A 43 -7.30 -3.27 7.84
CA LEU A 43 -8.49 -3.93 7.32
C LEU A 43 -8.75 -3.57 5.84
N PRO A 44 -8.76 -2.29 5.43
CA PRO A 44 -8.81 -1.91 4.01
C PRO A 44 -7.66 -2.51 3.19
N ILE A 45 -6.44 -2.58 3.74
CA ILE A 45 -5.28 -3.18 3.05
C ILE A 45 -5.50 -4.69 2.83
N GLY A 46 -5.93 -5.42 3.87
CA GLY A 46 -6.21 -6.85 3.77
C GLY A 46 -7.33 -7.15 2.76
N PHE A 47 -8.39 -6.35 2.77
CA PHE A 47 -9.51 -6.50 1.84
C PHE A 47 -9.13 -6.12 0.39
N GLY A 48 -8.41 -5.01 0.20
CA GLY A 48 -7.90 -4.60 -1.11
C GLY A 48 -6.93 -5.62 -1.71
N GLY A 49 -6.06 -6.21 -0.87
CA GLY A 49 -5.18 -7.31 -1.26
C GLY A 49 -5.95 -8.57 -1.66
N LEU A 50 -7.05 -8.89 -0.96
CA LEU A 50 -7.89 -10.03 -1.30
C LEU A 50 -8.57 -9.83 -2.66
N LEU A 51 -9.14 -8.65 -2.91
CA LEU A 51 -9.75 -8.29 -4.19
C LEU A 51 -8.71 -8.32 -5.34
N ALA A 52 -7.51 -7.78 -5.11
CA ALA A 52 -6.43 -7.74 -6.09
C ALA A 52 -5.93 -9.14 -6.51
N ASN A 53 -6.09 -10.14 -5.66
CA ASN A 53 -5.65 -11.52 -5.91
C ASN A 53 -6.80 -12.47 -6.32
N MET A 54 -8.01 -11.96 -6.57
CA MET A 54 -9.11 -12.78 -7.09
C MET A 54 -8.81 -13.25 -8.52
N PRO A 55 -8.91 -14.56 -8.80
CA PRO A 55 -8.63 -15.10 -10.12
C PRO A 55 -9.64 -14.55 -11.14
N TYR A 56 -9.17 -14.17 -12.33
CA TYR A 56 -9.96 -13.62 -13.44
C TYR A 56 -10.72 -12.31 -13.18
N ALA A 57 -10.56 -11.67 -12.02
CA ALA A 57 -11.29 -10.44 -11.69
C ALA A 57 -10.69 -9.18 -12.33
N ASN A 58 -9.38 -9.20 -12.65
CA ASN A 58 -8.63 -8.12 -13.31
C ASN A 58 -8.82 -6.71 -12.71
N VAL A 59 -9.17 -6.62 -11.43
CA VAL A 59 -9.56 -5.36 -10.75
C VAL A 59 -8.41 -4.37 -10.56
N THR A 60 -7.17 -4.82 -10.76
CA THR A 60 -5.94 -4.01 -10.71
C THR A 60 -5.30 -3.81 -12.09
N ALA A 61 -5.90 -4.31 -13.18
CA ALA A 61 -5.30 -4.17 -14.49
C ALA A 61 -5.30 -2.72 -14.98
N PRO A 62 -4.22 -2.30 -15.67
CA PRO A 62 -4.19 -1.02 -16.35
C PRO A 62 -5.19 -1.03 -17.53
N PRO A 63 -5.75 0.14 -17.88
CA PRO A 63 -6.60 0.26 -19.07
C PRO A 63 -5.80 -0.06 -20.34
N LEU A 64 -6.41 -0.80 -21.26
CA LEU A 64 -5.84 -0.98 -22.59
C LEU A 64 -6.23 0.20 -23.47
N VAL A 65 -5.21 0.90 -23.96
CA VAL A 65 -5.38 2.09 -24.81
C VAL A 65 -4.82 1.77 -26.19
N ASP A 66 -5.58 2.06 -27.24
CA ASP A 66 -5.11 1.88 -28.61
C ASP A 66 -3.94 2.85 -28.88
N ALA A 67 -2.85 2.31 -29.41
CA ALA A 67 -1.60 3.03 -29.65
C ALA A 67 -1.74 4.13 -30.71
N VAL A 68 -2.72 4.00 -31.61
CA VAL A 68 -2.92 4.93 -32.74
C VAL A 68 -3.94 6.02 -32.39
N THR A 69 -5.07 5.66 -31.77
CA THR A 69 -6.16 6.61 -31.48
C THR A 69 -6.13 7.18 -30.06
N LYS A 70 -5.31 6.62 -29.15
CA LYS A 70 -5.33 6.92 -27.70
C LYS A 70 -6.70 6.75 -27.04
N LEU A 71 -7.60 6.01 -27.68
CA LEU A 71 -8.91 5.69 -27.13
C LEU A 71 -8.80 4.45 -26.24
N VAL A 72 -9.55 4.45 -25.13
CA VAL A 72 -9.63 3.33 -24.21
C VAL A 72 -10.39 2.20 -24.88
N VAL A 73 -9.70 1.09 -25.15
CA VAL A 73 -10.26 -0.14 -25.74
C VAL A 73 -10.87 -1.00 -24.65
N GLU A 74 -10.18 -1.14 -23.52
CA GLU A 74 -10.70 -1.79 -22.32
C GLU A 74 -10.50 -0.89 -21.09
N PRO A 75 -11.57 -0.62 -20.31
CA PRO A 75 -11.44 0.09 -19.06
C PRO A 75 -10.49 -0.63 -18.09
N GLY A 76 -9.70 0.13 -17.34
CA GLY A 76 -8.86 -0.43 -16.28
C GLY A 76 -9.70 -0.96 -15.13
N GLY A 77 -9.09 -1.78 -14.28
CA GLY A 77 -9.72 -2.25 -13.07
C GLY A 77 -10.00 -1.11 -12.08
N PHE A 78 -11.06 -1.23 -11.28
CA PHE A 78 -11.43 -0.20 -10.32
C PHE A 78 -10.30 0.15 -9.34
N LEU A 79 -9.58 -0.85 -8.81
CA LEU A 79 -8.47 -0.63 -7.88
C LEU A 79 -7.27 0.04 -8.57
N TYR A 80 -7.10 -0.17 -9.88
CA TYR A 80 -6.08 0.53 -10.65
C TYR A 80 -6.33 2.05 -10.65
N TYR A 81 -7.58 2.48 -10.89
CA TYR A 81 -7.91 3.91 -10.87
C TYR A 81 -7.72 4.54 -9.49
N PHE A 82 -8.05 3.83 -8.40
CA PHE A 82 -7.78 4.32 -7.04
C PHE A 82 -6.29 4.45 -6.74
N PHE A 83 -5.50 3.47 -7.20
CA PHE A 83 -4.05 3.52 -7.05
C PHE A 83 -3.44 4.67 -7.86
N GLU A 84 -3.81 4.81 -9.13
CA GLU A 84 -3.24 5.82 -10.01
C GLU A 84 -3.65 7.23 -9.58
N PHE A 85 -4.93 7.45 -9.28
CA PHE A 85 -5.40 8.76 -8.84
C PHE A 85 -4.90 9.12 -7.44
N GLY A 86 -4.87 8.18 -6.50
CA GLY A 86 -4.66 8.48 -5.08
C GLY A 86 -3.25 8.24 -4.57
N VAL A 87 -2.61 7.15 -4.98
CA VAL A 87 -1.30 6.71 -4.43
C VAL A 87 -0.17 7.16 -5.35
N SER A 88 -0.29 6.97 -6.67
CA SER A 88 0.73 7.36 -7.66
C SER A 88 0.94 8.88 -7.68
N THR A 89 -0.14 9.66 -7.54
CA THR A 89 -0.06 11.13 -7.40
C THR A 89 0.39 11.59 -6.00
N GLY A 90 0.40 10.71 -5.00
CA GLY A 90 0.67 11.06 -3.60
C GLY A 90 -0.48 11.76 -2.87
N LEU A 91 -1.66 11.90 -3.48
CA LEU A 91 -2.80 12.59 -2.87
C LEU A 91 -3.27 11.95 -1.56
N PHE A 92 -3.47 10.63 -1.54
CA PHE A 92 -3.96 9.93 -0.35
C PHE A 92 -2.99 10.02 0.84
N PRO A 93 -1.67 9.76 0.69
CA PRO A 93 -0.71 9.97 1.78
C PRO A 93 -0.74 11.38 2.36
N ILE A 94 -0.77 12.42 1.51
CA ILE A 94 -0.78 13.82 1.97
C ILE A 94 -2.06 14.13 2.75
N MET A 95 -3.22 13.70 2.24
CA MET A 95 -4.49 13.91 2.92
C MET A 95 -4.56 13.18 4.26
N ILE A 96 -4.04 11.95 4.33
CA ILE A 96 -3.95 11.19 5.60
C ILE A 96 -3.02 11.92 6.58
N PHE A 97 -1.82 12.34 6.16
CA PHE A 97 -0.89 13.05 7.04
C PHE A 97 -1.41 14.42 7.49
N MET A 98 -2.18 15.11 6.65
CA MET A 98 -2.90 16.32 7.04
C MET A 98 -3.91 16.03 8.15
N GLY A 99 -4.68 14.93 8.04
CA GLY A 99 -5.59 14.48 9.09
C GLY A 99 -4.89 14.10 10.39
N VAL A 100 -3.76 13.37 10.30
CA VAL A 100 -2.92 13.06 11.48
C VAL A 100 -2.42 14.34 12.15
N GLY A 101 -1.94 15.31 11.37
CA GLY A 101 -1.51 16.61 11.88
C GLY A 101 -2.63 17.39 12.56
N ALA A 102 -3.85 17.34 12.02
CA ALA A 102 -5.02 17.98 12.62
C ALA A 102 -5.46 17.34 13.95
N MET A 103 -5.18 16.05 14.15
CA MET A 103 -5.45 15.32 15.40
C MET A 103 -4.29 15.38 16.41
N THR A 104 -3.14 15.97 16.05
CA THR A 104 -1.95 16.00 16.89
C THR A 104 -2.03 17.14 17.91
N ASP A 105 -1.90 16.81 19.20
CA ASP A 105 -1.79 17.80 20.27
C ASP A 105 -0.33 18.21 20.49
N PHE A 106 -0.05 19.51 20.34
CA PHE A 106 1.29 20.09 20.55
C PHE A 106 1.54 20.57 21.99
N GLY A 107 0.53 20.58 22.87
CA GLY A 107 0.65 21.04 24.26
C GLY A 107 1.80 20.35 25.03
N PRO A 108 1.91 19.01 25.01
CA PRO A 108 3.02 18.30 25.66
C PRO A 108 4.40 18.60 25.05
N LEU A 109 4.47 18.86 23.74
CA LEU A 109 5.71 19.16 23.03
C LEU A 109 6.22 20.57 23.38
N ILE A 110 5.32 21.55 23.44
CA ILE A 110 5.65 22.95 23.77
C ILE A 110 6.03 23.08 25.26
N ALA A 111 5.38 22.32 26.14
CA ALA A 111 5.65 22.35 27.58
C ALA A 111 7.06 21.87 27.95
N ASN A 112 7.64 20.93 27.20
CA ASN A 112 9.03 20.50 27.37
C ASN A 112 9.71 20.26 26.02
N PRO A 113 10.36 21.28 25.43
CA PRO A 113 10.94 21.20 24.09
C PRO A 113 12.09 20.19 23.98
N ARG A 114 12.68 19.75 25.11
CA ARG A 114 13.70 18.69 25.09
C ARG A 114 13.14 17.34 24.63
N THR A 115 11.83 17.13 24.72
CA THR A 115 11.19 15.91 24.18
C THR A 115 11.29 15.82 22.65
N ALA A 116 11.45 16.96 21.94
CA ALA A 116 11.70 16.97 20.51
C ALA A 116 13.02 16.25 20.13
N LEU A 117 14.04 16.30 21.00
CA LEU A 117 15.30 15.60 20.80
C LEU A 117 15.15 14.07 20.87
N LEU A 118 14.18 13.57 21.66
CA LEU A 118 13.85 12.14 21.66
C LEU A 118 13.24 11.72 20.31
N GLY A 119 12.42 12.58 19.70
CA GLY A 119 11.90 12.38 18.35
C GLY A 119 13.01 12.32 17.29
N ALA A 120 14.03 13.19 17.40
CA ALA A 120 15.20 13.13 16.53
C ALA A 120 15.98 11.82 16.69
N ALA A 121 16.16 11.35 17.92
CA ALA A 121 16.82 10.05 18.18
C ALA A 121 16.01 8.86 17.62
N ALA A 122 14.67 8.91 17.66
CA ALA A 122 13.81 7.86 17.11
C ALA A 122 14.01 7.66 15.59
N GLN A 123 14.43 8.69 14.85
CA GLN A 123 14.72 8.59 13.41
C GLN A 123 15.96 7.75 13.08
N LEU A 124 16.84 7.49 14.06
CA LEU A 124 18.00 6.61 13.85
C LEU A 124 17.59 5.20 13.41
N GLY A 125 16.41 4.72 13.82
CA GLY A 125 15.89 3.42 13.39
C GLY A 125 15.75 3.29 11.86
N ILE A 126 15.40 4.38 11.18
CA ILE A 126 15.28 4.41 9.71
C ILE A 126 16.65 4.24 9.07
N PHE A 127 17.67 4.93 9.58
CA PHE A 127 19.04 4.82 9.07
C PHE A 127 19.65 3.44 9.33
N VAL A 128 19.37 2.84 10.49
CA VAL A 128 19.82 1.47 10.80
C VAL A 128 19.16 0.46 9.88
N ALA A 129 17.84 0.58 9.65
CA ALA A 129 17.14 -0.29 8.70
C ALA A 129 17.69 -0.14 7.27
N LEU A 130 17.99 1.09 6.85
CA LEU A 130 18.59 1.36 5.54
C LEU A 130 20.00 0.75 5.41
N MET A 131 20.87 0.96 6.41
CA MET A 131 22.23 0.37 6.41
C MET A 131 22.18 -1.16 6.47
N GLY A 132 21.22 -1.73 7.21
CA GLY A 132 20.98 -3.17 7.25
C GLY A 132 20.51 -3.71 5.91
N ALA A 133 19.63 -3.00 5.21
CA ALA A 133 19.18 -3.37 3.87
C ALA A 133 20.29 -3.24 2.81
N LEU A 134 21.19 -2.25 2.94
CA LEU A 134 22.36 -2.08 2.05
C LEU A 134 23.45 -3.13 2.30
N GLY A 135 23.53 -3.68 3.52
CA GLY A 135 24.50 -4.71 3.88
C GLY A 135 24.05 -6.14 3.61
N LEU A 136 22.77 -6.35 3.29
CA LEU A 136 22.18 -7.64 2.90
C LEU A 136 22.24 -7.82 1.36
#